data_AF-A0A7W1C3W8-F1
#
_entry.id   AF-A0A7W1C3W8-F1
#
_cell.length_a   1.000
_cell.length_b   1.000
_cell.length_c   1.000
_cell.angle_alpha   90.00
_cell.angle_beta   90.00
_cell.angle_gamma   90.00
#
_symmetry.space_group_name_H-M   'P 1'
#
loop_
_entity.id
_entity.type
_entity.pdbx_description
1 polymer ?
#
loop_
_entity_poly.entity_id
_entity_poly.type
_entity_poly.pdbx_seq_one_letter_code
_entity_poly.pdbx_strand_id
1 'polypeptide(L)'
;MIEYFALAVVVIVALYFVALGTSALLAPAFAKRFFLGFASSRLAHYTELLVRFTVGVAFLLQSPRMLFSAGFNVFGWILIVTTAGLLLVPWQWHHRFARQAVPQAMRHITLIGLCSLVLGGFILVAVARGAAA
;
A
#
# COMPACT_ATOMS: atom_id res chain seq x y z
N MET A 1 19.61 5.23 -12.39
CA MET A 1 19.36 5.81 -11.04
C MET A 1 17.89 5.70 -10.63
N ILE A 2 16.95 6.19 -11.45
CA ILE A 2 15.51 6.14 -11.15
C ILE A 2 15.01 4.70 -10.92
N GLU A 3 15.51 3.72 -11.67
CA GLU A 3 15.12 2.31 -11.53
C GLU A 3 15.50 1.71 -10.17
N TYR A 4 16.70 2.03 -9.65
CA TYR A 4 17.12 1.59 -8.31
C TYR A 4 16.24 2.21 -7.22
N PHE A 5 15.83 3.46 -7.41
CA PHE A 5 14.87 4.11 -6.51
C PHE A 5 13.50 3.43 -6.56
N ALA A 6 12.98 3.14 -7.75
CA ALA A 6 11.72 2.41 -7.92
C ALA A 6 11.77 1.02 -7.26
N LEU A 7 12.86 0.27 -7.47
CA LEU A 7 13.10 -1.00 -6.81
C LEU A 7 13.11 -0.86 -5.29
N ALA A 8 13.84 0.12 -4.75
CA ALA A 8 13.90 0.36 -3.31
C ALA A 8 12.51 0.66 -2.73
N VAL A 9 11.71 1.49 -3.41
CA VAL A 9 10.33 1.79 -3.01
C VAL A 9 9.48 0.52 -3.00
N VAL A 10 9.53 -0.31 -4.05
CA VAL A 10 8.76 -1.57 -4.12
C VAL A 10 9.15 -2.52 -2.98
N VAL A 11 10.44 -2.67 -2.70
CA VAL A 11 10.94 -3.51 -1.60
C VAL A 11 10.48 -2.98 -0.24
N ILE A 12 10.58 -1.66 -0.01
CA ILE A 12 10.11 -1.03 1.22
C ILE A 12 8.60 -1.26 1.40
N VAL A 13 7.80 -1.16 0.34
CA VAL A 13 6.35 -1.43 0.38
C VAL A 13 6.08 -2.88 0.75
N ALA A 14 6.83 -3.82 0.16
CA ALA A 14 6.68 -5.23 0.46
C ALA A 14 7.00 -5.52 1.94
N LEU A 15 8.11 -4.97 2.44
CA LEU A 15 8.49 -5.07 3.86
C LEU A 15 7.48 -4.39 4.78
N TYR A 16 6.93 -3.25 4.38
CA TYR A 16 5.86 -2.57 5.08
C TYR A 16 4.63 -3.46 5.21
N PHE A 17 4.19 -4.12 4.14
CA PHE A 17 3.07 -5.07 4.19
C PHE A 17 3.36 -6.26 5.11
N VAL A 18 4.59 -6.79 5.10
CA VAL A 18 5.00 -7.85 6.02
C VAL A 18 4.94 -7.37 7.48
N ALA A 19 5.52 -6.21 7.79
CA ALA A 19 5.51 -5.64 9.13
C ALA A 19 4.09 -5.30 9.60
N LEU A 20 3.27 -4.75 8.72
CA LEU A 20 1.86 -4.47 8.97
C LEU A 20 1.09 -5.75 9.27
N GLY A 21 1.31 -6.79 8.47
CA GLY A 21 0.67 -8.08 8.65
C GLY A 21 1.07 -8.75 9.97
N THR A 22 2.36 -8.78 10.28
CA THR A 22 2.88 -9.30 11.56
C THR A 22 2.33 -8.51 12.75
N SER A 23 2.33 -7.18 12.69
CA SER A 23 1.79 -6.35 13.78
C SER A 23 0.28 -6.51 13.96
N ALA A 24 -0.48 -6.69 12.88
CA ALA A 24 -1.91 -6.95 12.93
C ALA A 24 -2.25 -8.30 13.60
N LEU A 25 -1.39 -9.32 13.45
CA LEU A 25 -1.59 -10.64 14.04
C LEU A 25 -1.07 -10.73 15.49
N LEU A 26 0.10 -10.15 15.77
CA LEU A 26 0.75 -10.24 17.08
C LEU A 26 0.28 -9.14 18.05
N ALA A 27 -0.05 -7.96 17.54
CA ALA A 27 -0.40 -6.78 18.33
C ALA A 27 -1.61 -6.02 17.72
N PRO A 28 -2.79 -6.65 17.61
CA PRO A 28 -3.95 -6.07 16.92
C PRO A 28 -4.42 -4.73 17.51
N ALA A 29 -4.28 -4.51 18.83
CA ALA A 29 -4.63 -3.23 19.45
C ALA A 29 -3.74 -2.08 18.95
N PHE A 30 -2.43 -2.35 18.82
CA PHE A 30 -1.47 -1.39 18.26
C PHE A 30 -1.79 -1.09 16.79
N ALA A 31 -2.01 -2.14 15.98
CA ALA A 31 -2.33 -2.00 14.57
C ALA A 31 -3.64 -1.20 14.37
N LYS A 32 -4.69 -1.44 15.16
CA LYS A 32 -5.93 -0.65 15.12
C LYS A 32 -5.68 0.84 15.38
N ARG A 33 -4.87 1.17 16.39
CA ARG A 33 -4.52 2.54 16.72
C ARG A 33 -3.72 3.22 15.60
N PHE A 34 -2.81 2.49 14.96
CA PHE A 34 -2.07 2.95 13.79
C PHE A 34 -3.02 3.32 12.63
N PHE A 35 -3.95 2.44 12.26
CA PHE A 35 -4.92 2.71 11.19
C PHE A 35 -5.84 3.91 11.50
N LEU A 36 -6.28 4.05 12.74
CA LEU A 36 -7.10 5.21 13.15
C LEU A 36 -6.33 6.54 13.07
N GLY A 37 -4.99 6.50 13.16
CA GLY A 37 -4.13 7.68 13.02
C GLY A 37 -4.19 8.33 11.63
N PHE A 38 -4.39 7.56 10.56
CA PHE A 38 -4.49 8.09 9.19
C PHE A 38 -5.76 8.93 8.98
N ALA A 39 -6.83 8.63 9.72
CA ALA A 39 -8.09 9.36 9.64
C ALA A 39 -8.09 10.66 10.48
N SER A 40 -6.93 11.21 10.88
CA SER A 40 -6.86 12.31 11.87
C SER A 40 -6.66 13.71 11.29
N SER A 41 -5.90 13.88 10.19
CA SER A 41 -5.46 15.21 9.75
C SER A 41 -5.37 15.37 8.23
N ARG A 42 -5.50 16.62 7.75
CA ARG A 42 -5.32 16.99 6.35
C ARG A 42 -3.94 16.63 5.82
N LEU A 43 -2.91 16.84 6.65
CA LEU A 43 -1.53 16.52 6.27
C LEU A 43 -1.37 15.01 6.06
N ALA A 44 -1.88 14.19 6.98
CA ALA A 44 -1.86 12.74 6.83
C ALA A 44 -2.48 12.28 5.51
N HIS A 45 -3.57 12.91 5.07
CA HIS A 45 -4.20 12.60 3.78
C HIS A 45 -3.30 12.84 2.59
N TYR A 46 -2.79 14.07 2.45
CA TYR A 46 -2.02 14.43 1.27
C TYR A 46 -0.68 13.69 1.27
N THR A 47 -0.11 13.42 2.44
CA THR A 47 1.05 12.54 2.57
C THR A 47 0.72 11.12 2.13
N GLU A 48 -0.41 10.55 2.55
CA GLU A 48 -0.85 9.22 2.11
C GLU A 48 -1.03 9.17 0.59
N LEU A 49 -1.71 10.16 -0.01
CA LEU A 49 -1.92 10.22 -1.45
C LEU A 49 -0.59 10.36 -2.21
N LEU A 50 0.33 11.19 -1.72
CA LEU A 50 1.64 11.38 -2.35
C LEU A 50 2.49 10.11 -2.27
N VAL A 51 2.51 9.44 -1.11
CA VAL A 51 3.19 8.15 -0.95
C VAL A 51 2.55 7.10 -1.85
N ARG A 52 1.22 6.98 -1.86
CA ARG A 52 0.48 6.02 -2.70
C ARG A 52 0.73 6.24 -4.18
N PHE A 53 0.76 7.50 -4.64
CA PHE A 53 1.09 7.84 -6.03
C PHE A 53 2.52 7.40 -6.38
N THR A 54 3.47 7.75 -5.52
CA THR A 54 4.90 7.39 -5.69
C THR A 54 5.07 5.88 -5.76
N VAL A 55 4.37 5.12 -4.90
CA VAL A 55 4.36 3.66 -4.93
C VAL A 55 3.76 3.13 -6.23
N GLY A 56 2.65 3.70 -6.71
CA GLY A 56 2.05 3.31 -7.99
C GLY A 56 3.00 3.50 -9.17
N VAL A 57 3.70 4.64 -9.22
CA VAL A 57 4.73 4.92 -10.23
C VAL A 57 5.90 3.94 -10.11
N ALA A 58 6.37 3.66 -8.89
CA ALA A 58 7.44 2.71 -8.65
C ALA A 58 7.08 1.29 -9.14
N PHE A 59 5.86 0.82 -8.86
CA PHE A 59 5.36 -0.45 -9.40
C PHE A 59 5.29 -0.44 -10.93
N LEU A 60 4.82 0.64 -11.54
CA LEU A 60 4.71 0.74 -12.99
C LEU A 60 6.10 0.65 -13.65
N LEU A 61 7.08 1.39 -13.13
CA LEU A 61 8.47 1.40 -13.63
C LEU A 61 9.17 0.06 -13.40
N GLN A 62 8.93 -0.60 -12.27
CA GLN A 62 9.57 -1.87 -11.93
C GLN A 62 8.86 -3.07 -12.57
N SER A 63 7.59 -2.95 -12.98
CA SER A 63 6.77 -4.04 -13.51
C SER A 63 7.42 -4.86 -14.65
N PRO A 64 8.17 -4.30 -15.62
CA PRO A 64 8.80 -5.10 -16.68
C PRO A 64 9.85 -6.11 -16.17
N ARG A 65 10.38 -5.89 -14.96
CA ARG A 65 11.45 -6.69 -14.34
C ARG A 65 10.94 -7.58 -13.21
N MET A 66 9.63 -7.66 -13.01
CA MET A 66 9.02 -8.48 -11.97
C MET A 66 8.39 -9.72 -12.61
N LEU A 67 8.38 -10.83 -11.87
CA LEU A 67 7.48 -11.93 -12.21
C LEU A 67 6.04 -11.40 -12.22
N PHE A 68 5.25 -11.83 -13.21
CA PHE A 68 3.89 -11.33 -13.45
C PHE A 68 3.83 -9.85 -13.87
N SER A 69 4.71 -9.46 -14.80
CA SER A 69 4.83 -8.09 -15.29
C SER A 69 3.50 -7.40 -15.60
N ALA A 70 2.61 -8.05 -16.37
CA ALA A 70 1.31 -7.49 -16.71
C ALA A 70 0.44 -7.21 -15.46
N GLY A 71 0.47 -8.10 -14.47
CA GLY A 71 -0.28 -7.94 -13.23
C GLY A 71 0.20 -6.75 -12.40
N PHE A 72 1.52 -6.59 -12.23
CA PHE A 72 2.09 -5.45 -11.53
C PHE A 72 1.95 -4.13 -12.28
N ASN A 73 1.93 -4.18 -13.61
CA ASN A 73 1.65 -3.01 -14.45
C ASN A 73 0.23 -2.48 -14.22
N VAL A 74 -0.77 -3.38 -14.27
CA VAL A 74 -2.17 -3.05 -13.98
C VAL A 74 -2.32 -2.55 -12.54
N PHE A 75 -1.66 -3.21 -11.58
CA PHE A 75 -1.68 -2.80 -10.18
C PHE A 75 -1.13 -1.36 -9.98
N GLY A 76 -0.02 -1.03 -10.63
CA GLY A 76 0.54 0.33 -10.62
C GLY A 76 -0.44 1.37 -11.16
N TRP A 77 -1.10 1.08 -12.29
CA TRP A 77 -2.13 1.95 -12.85
C TRP A 77 -3.35 2.12 -11.94
N ILE A 78 -3.83 1.03 -11.32
CA ILE A 78 -4.93 1.10 -10.34
C ILE A 78 -4.56 2.07 -9.21
N LEU A 79 -3.34 1.97 -8.66
CA LEU A 79 -2.87 2.88 -7.61
C LEU A 79 -2.84 4.34 -8.08
N ILE A 80 -2.28 4.61 -9.26
CA ILE A 80 -2.18 5.96 -9.81
C ILE A 80 -3.57 6.56 -10.04
N VAL A 81 -4.45 5.85 -10.77
CA VAL A 81 -5.77 6.34 -11.16
C VAL A 81 -6.67 6.55 -9.95
N THR A 82 -6.68 5.59 -9.01
CA THR A 82 -7.48 5.75 -7.78
C THR A 82 -6.99 6.90 -6.90
N THR A 83 -5.67 7.12 -6.82
CA THR A 83 -5.11 8.26 -6.10
C THR A 83 -5.46 9.58 -6.78
N ALA A 84 -5.35 9.65 -8.11
CA ALA A 84 -5.76 10.84 -8.87
C ALA A 84 -7.25 11.16 -8.68
N GLY A 85 -8.11 10.14 -8.69
CA GLY A 85 -9.53 10.30 -8.36
C GLY A 85 -9.75 10.86 -6.95
N LEU A 86 -9.01 10.35 -5.95
CA LEU A 86 -9.10 10.86 -4.58
C LEU A 86 -8.58 12.29 -4.41
N LEU A 87 -7.61 12.73 -5.22
CA LEU A 87 -7.15 14.13 -5.23
C LEU A 87 -8.25 15.10 -5.71
N LEU A 88 -9.18 14.63 -6.56
CA LEU A 88 -10.32 15.42 -7.02
C LEU A 88 -11.46 15.47 -5.99
N VAL A 89 -11.51 14.50 -5.08
CA VAL A 89 -12.53 14.43 -4.03
C VAL A 89 -12.15 15.39 -2.90
N PRO A 90 -13.07 16.25 -2.41
CA PRO A 90 -12.80 17.11 -1.27
C PRO A 90 -12.37 16.28 -0.06
N TRP A 91 -11.24 16.64 0.56
CA TRP A 91 -10.69 15.93 1.73
C TRP A 91 -11.75 15.66 2.82
N GLN A 92 -12.65 16.62 3.07
CA GLN A 92 -13.68 16.50 4.10
C GLN A 92 -14.59 15.28 3.87
N TRP A 93 -14.88 14.96 2.61
CA TRP A 93 -15.72 13.82 2.24
C TRP A 93 -14.97 12.52 2.46
N HIS A 94 -13.73 12.43 1.98
CA HIS A 94 -12.87 11.27 2.22
C HIS A 94 -12.62 11.04 3.71
N HIS A 95 -12.39 12.10 4.47
CA HIS A 95 -12.20 12.04 5.92
C HIS A 95 -13.45 11.52 6.64
N ARG A 96 -14.64 12.01 6.28
CA ARG A 96 -15.91 11.52 6.84
C ARG A 96 -16.12 10.04 6.52
N PHE A 97 -15.84 9.63 5.29
CA PHE A 97 -15.89 8.23 4.87
C PHE A 97 -14.91 7.36 5.67
N ALA A 98 -13.65 7.78 5.76
CA ALA A 98 -12.61 7.05 6.50
C ALA A 98 -12.96 6.86 7.97
N ARG A 99 -13.53 7.88 8.64
CA ARG A 99 -13.99 7.76 10.04
C ARG A 99 -15.09 6.71 10.23
N GLN A 100 -15.87 6.39 9.20
CA GLN A 100 -16.93 5.37 9.25
C GLN A 100 -16.42 4.00 8.82
N ALA A 101 -15.66 3.94 7.73
CA ALA A 101 -15.19 2.70 7.11
C ALA A 101 -14.03 2.05 7.88
N VAL A 102 -13.07 2.83 8.39
CA VAL A 102 -11.89 2.28 9.08
C VAL A 102 -12.28 1.44 10.31
N PRO A 103 -13.16 1.90 11.23
CA PRO A 103 -13.60 1.07 12.36
C PRO A 103 -14.26 -0.25 11.94
N GLN A 104 -15.01 -0.26 10.82
CA GLN A 104 -15.64 -1.48 10.30
C GLN A 104 -14.60 -2.44 9.73
N ALA A 105 -13.64 -1.95 8.95
CA ALA A 105 -12.53 -2.76 8.43
C ALA A 105 -11.69 -3.36 9.59
N MET A 106 -11.46 -2.58 10.65
CA MET A 106 -10.71 -3.03 11.83
C MET A 106 -11.37 -4.16 12.62
N ARG A 107 -12.65 -4.48 12.39
CA ARG A 107 -13.28 -5.70 12.93
C ARG A 107 -12.68 -6.97 12.34
N HIS A 108 -12.11 -6.88 11.13
CA HIS A 108 -11.50 -7.99 10.40
C HIS A 108 -9.97 -7.88 10.35
N ILE A 109 -9.35 -7.30 11.39
CA ILE A 109 -7.92 -6.99 11.39
C ILE A 109 -7.01 -8.21 11.19
N THR A 110 -7.42 -9.39 11.67
CA THR A 110 -6.68 -10.64 11.46
C THR A 110 -6.63 -11.01 9.97
N LEU A 111 -7.76 -10.88 9.26
CA LEU A 111 -7.82 -11.13 7.81
C LEU A 111 -6.97 -10.10 7.05
N ILE A 112 -7.06 -8.82 7.43
CA ILE A 112 -6.19 -7.77 6.87
C ILE A 112 -4.73 -8.13 7.09
N GLY A 113 -4.37 -8.63 8.27
CA GLY A 113 -3.01 -9.04 8.61
C GLY A 113 -2.50 -10.19 7.74
N LEU A 114 -3.30 -11.26 7.59
CA LEU A 114 -2.97 -12.38 6.72
C LEU A 114 -2.84 -11.96 5.26
N CYS A 115 -3.80 -11.20 4.73
CA CYS A 115 -3.72 -10.68 3.36
C CYS A 115 -2.49 -9.79 3.15
N SER A 116 -2.14 -8.97 4.14
CA SER A 116 -0.94 -8.11 4.09
C SER A 116 0.34 -8.95 4.06
N LEU A 117 0.46 -9.99 4.89
CA LEU A 117 1.60 -10.89 4.86
C LEU A 117 1.76 -11.59 3.51
N VAL A 118 0.66 -12.14 2.98
CA VAL A 118 0.65 -12.84 1.69
C VAL A 118 1.06 -11.88 0.58
N LEU A 119 0.49 -10.67 0.55
CA LEU A 119 0.80 -9.68 -0.47
C LEU A 119 2.26 -9.20 -0.39
N GLY A 120 2.76 -8.91 0.81
CA GLY A 120 4.15 -8.50 1.02
C GLY A 120 5.14 -9.58 0.59
N GLY A 121 4.91 -10.83 1.00
CA GLY A 121 5.71 -11.98 0.56
C GLY A 121 5.65 -12.21 -0.95
N PHE A 122 4.46 -12.09 -1.54
CA PHE A 122 4.26 -12.21 -2.98
C PHE A 122 5.05 -11.16 -3.77
N ILE A 123 5.04 -9.90 -3.33
CA ILE A 123 5.83 -8.83 -3.96
C ILE A 123 7.33 -9.13 -3.86
N LEU A 124 7.84 -9.54 -2.69
CA LEU A 124 9.25 -9.87 -2.51
C LEU A 124 9.70 -11.00 -3.45
N VAL A 125 8.90 -12.07 -3.54
CA VAL A 125 9.18 -13.19 -4.45
C VAL A 125 9.15 -12.74 -5.91
N ALA A 126 8.17 -11.92 -6.29
CA ALA A 126 8.05 -11.43 -7.65
C ALA A 126 9.23 -10.55 -8.08
N VAL A 127 9.74 -9.71 -7.18
CA VAL A 127 10.96 -8.93 -7.40
C VAL A 127 12.18 -9.85 -7.47
N ALA A 128 12.37 -10.74 -6.49
CA ALA A 128 13.57 -11.55 -6.36
C ALA A 128 13.79 -12.50 -7.53
N ARG A 129 12.74 -13.21 -7.99
CA ARG A 129 12.90 -14.11 -9.13
C ARG A 129 12.70 -13.42 -10.48
N GLY A 130 12.11 -12.21 -10.51
CA GLY A 130 12.03 -11.40 -11.73
C GLY A 130 13.39 -10.80 -12.09
N ALA A 131 14.19 -10.43 -11.09
CA ALA A 131 15.57 -9.97 -11.28
C ALA A 131 16.56 -11.10 -11.62
N ALA A 132 16.16 -12.37 -11.41
CA ALA A 132 16.98 -13.55 -11.68
C ALA A 132 16.70 -14.20 -13.06
N ALA A 133 15.74 -13.65 -13.81
CA ALA A 133 15.34 -14.09 -15.14
C ALA A 133 15.84 -13.11 -16.20
#